data_AF-A0A970K1U9-F1
#
_entry.id   AF-A0A970K1U9-F1
#
_cell.length_a   1.000
_cell.length_b   1.000
_cell.length_c   1.000
_cell.angle_alpha   90.00
_cell.angle_beta   90.00
_cell.angle_gamma   90.00
#
_symmetry.space_group_name_H-M   'P 1'
#
loop_
_entity.id
_entity.type
_entity.pdbx_description
1 polymer ?
#
loop_
_entity_poly.entity_id
_entity_poly.type
_entity_poly.pdbx_seq_one_letter_code
_entity_poly.pdbx_strand_id
1 'polypeptide(L)'
;MSKRKNHVNQKQDNKRQILLLAEMTHQLTGEQESDIRGYLEKFGIQAFFARLDTANVQPHIRTKIYELYQSITKGNNSVTQNMKRRQ
;
A
#
# COMPACT_ATOMS: atom_id res chain seq x y z
N MET A 1 9.02 -21.69 -26.84
CA MET A 1 9.04 -21.64 -25.36
C MET A 1 9.60 -20.30 -24.91
N SER A 2 8.79 -19.36 -24.41
CA SER A 2 9.30 -18.10 -23.85
C SER A 2 8.40 -17.58 -22.72
N LYS A 3 8.54 -18.13 -21.51
CA LYS A 3 7.93 -17.60 -20.27
C LYS A 3 9.03 -17.15 -19.32
N ARG A 4 9.71 -16.03 -19.58
CA ARG A 4 10.67 -15.42 -18.63
C ARG A 4 10.75 -13.89 -18.78
N LYS A 5 9.66 -13.16 -18.51
CA LYS A 5 9.71 -11.68 -18.38
C LYS A 5 8.80 -11.08 -17.28
N ASN A 6 8.22 -11.87 -16.37
CA ASN A 6 7.24 -11.34 -15.39
C ASN A 6 7.79 -11.03 -13.98
N HIS A 7 9.02 -11.39 -13.64
CA HIS A 7 9.51 -11.26 -12.25
C HIS A 7 10.13 -9.89 -11.91
N VAL A 8 10.49 -9.07 -12.91
CA VAL A 8 11.21 -7.80 -12.67
C VAL A 8 10.25 -6.65 -12.34
N ASN A 9 9.10 -6.57 -13.02
CA ASN A 9 8.10 -5.51 -12.75
C ASN A 9 7.51 -5.59 -11.34
N GLN A 10 7.19 -6.79 -10.85
CA GLN A 10 6.62 -6.98 -9.50
C GLN A 10 7.52 -6.45 -8.37
N LYS A 11 8.84 -6.49 -8.52
CA LYS A 11 9.79 -6.01 -7.49
C LYS A 11 9.85 -4.48 -7.40
N GLN A 12 9.71 -3.78 -8.52
CA GLN A 12 9.69 -2.31 -8.53
C GLN A 12 8.35 -1.77 -8.02
N ASP A 13 7.25 -2.41 -8.38
CA ASP A 13 5.92 -2.06 -7.88
C ASP A 13 5.83 -2.19 -6.35
N ASN A 14 6.42 -3.25 -5.79
CA ASN A 14 6.40 -3.49 -4.35
C ASN A 14 7.23 -2.47 -3.56
N LYS A 15 8.40 -2.05 -4.08
CA LYS A 15 9.19 -0.99 -3.44
C LYS A 15 8.46 0.35 -3.41
N ARG A 16 7.78 0.70 -4.51
CA ARG A 16 6.98 1.92 -4.59
C ARG A 16 5.77 1.87 -3.65
N GLN A 17 5.12 0.71 -3.54
CA GLN A 17 4.05 0.47 -2.58
C GLN A 17 4.52 0.67 -1.14
N ILE A 18 5.68 0.11 -0.79
CA ILE A 18 6.26 0.24 0.56
C ILE A 18 6.59 1.70 0.88
N LEU A 19 7.22 2.42 -0.05
CA LEU A 19 7.57 3.83 0.15
C LEU A 19 6.32 4.69 0.40
N LEU A 20 5.32 4.59 -0.48
CA LEU A 20 4.08 5.37 -0.36
C LEU A 20 3.30 4.99 0.90
N LEU A 21 3.26 3.71 1.26
CA LEU A 21 2.57 3.26 2.46
C LEU A 21 3.26 3.76 3.73
N ALA A 22 4.59 3.79 3.76
CA ALA A 22 5.36 4.30 4.89
C ALA A 22 5.17 5.81 5.07
N GLU A 23 5.32 6.59 4.00
CA GLU A 23 5.16 8.05 4.00
C GLU A 23 3.75 8.45 4.49
N MET A 24 2.71 7.82 3.94
CA MET A 24 1.33 8.14 4.31
C MET A 24 0.99 7.69 5.74
N THR A 25 1.54 6.56 6.19
CA THR A 25 1.37 6.12 7.58
C THR A 25 2.03 7.11 8.53
N HIS A 26 3.25 7.57 8.21
CA HIS A 26 3.93 8.63 8.97
C HIS A 26 3.07 9.90 9.08
N GLN A 27 2.47 10.35 7.99
CA GLN A 27 1.60 11.53 8.00
C GLN A 27 0.34 11.35 8.85
N LEU A 28 -0.17 10.12 8.99
CA LEU A 28 -1.41 9.84 9.71
C LEU A 28 -1.20 9.48 11.19
N THR A 29 -0.10 8.81 11.53
CA THR A 29 0.18 8.33 12.90
C THR A 29 1.26 9.13 13.61
N GLY A 30 2.08 9.88 12.86
CA GLY A 30 3.27 10.56 13.38
C GLY A 30 4.45 9.62 13.67
N GLU A 31 4.32 8.32 13.40
CA GLU A 31 5.42 7.36 13.55
C GLU A 31 6.51 7.62 12.51
N GLN A 32 7.78 7.38 12.84
CA GLN A 32 8.89 7.63 11.93
C GLN A 32 8.79 6.79 10.65
N GLU A 33 8.87 7.45 9.49
CA GLU A 33 8.79 6.80 8.18
C GLU A 33 9.83 5.68 8.03
N SER A 34 11.06 5.91 8.50
CA SER A 34 12.14 4.91 8.48
C SER A 34 11.80 3.62 9.20
N ASP A 35 11.07 3.73 10.32
CA ASP A 35 10.70 2.59 11.16
C ASP A 35 9.54 1.82 10.52
N ILE A 36 8.56 2.54 9.98
CA ILE A 36 7.44 1.96 9.23
C ILE A 36 7.97 1.24 7.99
N ARG A 37 8.85 1.90 7.23
CA ARG A 37 9.47 1.33 6.04
C ARG A 37 10.30 0.11 6.37
N GLY A 38 11.15 0.19 7.40
CA GLY A 38 11.96 -0.95 7.85
C GLY A 38 11.09 -2.15 8.26
N TYR A 39 9.95 -1.87 8.93
CA TYR A 39 8.98 -2.91 9.26
C TYR A 39 8.33 -3.52 8.02
N LEU A 40 7.90 -2.69 7.06
CA LEU A 40 7.30 -3.12 5.80
C LEU A 40 8.26 -3.94 4.93
N GLU A 41 9.53 -3.56 4.84
CA GLU A 41 10.55 -4.29 4.09
C GLU A 41 10.90 -5.63 4.77
N LYS A 42 10.88 -5.69 6.10
CA LYS A 42 11.26 -6.88 6.88
C LYS A 42 10.12 -7.91 7.02
N PHE A 43 8.90 -7.45 7.29
CA PHE A 43 7.75 -8.32 7.60
C PHE A 43 6.67 -8.31 6.53
N GLY A 44 6.72 -7.36 5.59
CA GLY A 44 5.74 -7.22 4.53
C GLY A 44 4.46 -6.49 4.95
N ILE A 45 3.65 -6.19 3.93
CA ILE A 45 2.43 -5.38 4.06
C ILE A 45 1.35 -6.07 4.92
N GLN A 46 1.22 -7.40 4.83
CA GLN A 46 0.24 -8.15 5.63
C GLN A 46 0.53 -8.05 7.14
N ALA A 47 1.79 -8.23 7.55
CA ALA A 47 2.20 -8.11 8.94
C ALA A 47 2.09 -6.66 9.45
N PHE A 48 2.23 -5.68 8.57
CA PHE A 48 2.03 -4.27 8.89
C PHE A 48 0.57 -3.97 9.20
N PHE A 49 -0.38 -4.48 8.41
CA PHE A 49 -1.80 -4.36 8.73
C PHE A 49 -2.17 -5.12 10.00
N ALA A 50 -1.65 -6.33 10.21
CA ALA A 50 -1.88 -7.04 11.48
C ALA A 50 -1.38 -6.23 12.69
N ARG A 51 -0.24 -5.54 12.58
CA ARG A 51 0.26 -4.64 13.62
C ARG A 51 -0.66 -3.43 13.79
N LEU A 52 -1.10 -2.77 12.72
CA LEU A 52 -2.06 -1.66 12.77
C LEU A 52 -3.39 -2.07 13.42
N ASP A 53 -3.82 -3.30 13.19
CA ASP A 53 -5.06 -3.85 13.74
C ASP A 53 -4.97 -4.06 15.26
N THR A 54 -3.78 -4.44 15.74
CA THR A 54 -3.48 -4.61 17.18
C THR A 54 -3.06 -3.32 17.87
N ALA A 55 -2.58 -2.34 17.09
CA ALA A 55 -2.20 -1.04 17.62
C ALA A 55 -3.46 -0.26 18.00
N ASN A 56 -3.38 0.53 19.06
CA ASN A 56 -4.46 1.40 19.51
C ASN A 56 -4.58 2.66 18.61
N VAL A 57 -4.55 2.45 17.29
CA VAL A 57 -4.67 3.48 16.27
C VAL A 57 -6.16 3.77 16.06
N GLN A 58 -6.49 5.05 15.87
CA GLN A 58 -7.88 5.46 15.71
C GLN A 58 -8.50 4.77 14.48
N PRO A 59 -9.73 4.23 14.58
CA PRO A 59 -10.33 3.43 13.51
C PRO A 59 -10.35 4.12 12.14
N HIS A 60 -10.54 5.44 12.10
CA HIS A 60 -10.55 6.20 10.85
C HIS A 60 -9.17 6.32 10.19
N ILE A 61 -8.08 6.31 10.97
CA ILE A 61 -6.71 6.31 10.44
C ILE A 61 -6.44 4.96 9.77
N ARG A 62 -6.81 3.87 10.44
CA ARG A 62 -6.70 2.50 9.91
C ARG A 62 -7.46 2.35 8.59
N THR A 63 -8.70 2.83 8.52
CA THR A 63 -9.49 2.81 7.28
C THR A 63 -8.79 3.58 6.16
N LYS A 64 -8.28 4.78 6.43
CA LYS A 64 -7.53 5.58 5.43
C LYS A 64 -6.30 4.84 4.91
N ILE A 65 -5.50 4.23 5.78
CA ILE A 65 -4.31 3.47 5.38
C ILE A 65 -4.71 2.27 4.48
N TYR A 66 -5.82 1.61 4.80
CA TYR A 66 -6.34 0.49 4.01
C TYR A 66 -6.84 0.93 2.62
N GLU A 67 -7.59 2.03 2.55
CA GLU A 67 -8.07 2.61 1.29
C GLU A 67 -6.91 3.08 0.39
N LEU A 68 -5.87 3.64 0.98
CA LEU A 68 -4.66 4.05 0.28
C LEU A 68 -3.93 2.85 -0.31
N TYR A 69 -3.72 1.80 0.48
CA TYR A 69 -3.11 0.57 -0.03
C TYR A 69 -3.95 -0.05 -1.16
N GLN A 70 -5.28 -0.05 -1.03
CA GLN A 70 -6.16 -0.47 -2.12
C GLN A 70 -6.03 0.42 -3.37
N SER A 71 -5.88 1.73 -3.21
CA SER A 71 -5.73 2.65 -4.34
C SER A 71 -4.39 2.44 -5.07
N ILE A 72 -3.31 2.19 -4.34
CA ILE A 72 -2.00 1.91 -4.92
C ILE A 72 -1.99 0.54 -5.63
N THR A 73 -2.67 -0.46 -5.06
CA THR A 73 -2.75 -1.81 -5.65
C THR A 73 -3.75 -1.92 -6.80
N LYS A 74 -4.91 -1.25 -6.72
CA LYS A 74 -5.94 -1.20 -7.78
C LYS A 74 -5.63 -0.17 -8.87
N GLY A 75 -4.77 0.81 -8.60
CA GLY A 75 -4.28 1.78 -9.58
C GLY A 75 -3.55 1.15 -10.78
N ASN A 76 -3.13 -0.11 -10.66
CA ASN A 76 -2.60 -0.90 -11.78
C ASN A 76 -3.69 -1.56 -12.66
N ASN A 77 -4.98 -1.45 -12.32
CA ASN A 77 -6.08 -2.13 -13.02
C ASN A 77 -7.33 -1.28 -13.32
N SER A 78 -7.30 0.05 -13.13
CA SER A 78 -8.48 0.87 -13.44
C SER A 78 -8.18 2.33 -13.79
N VAL A 79 -7.65 2.53 -15.00
CA VAL A 79 -7.89 3.76 -15.81
C VAL A 79 -8.87 3.43 -16.95
N THR A 80 -9.88 2.59 -16.69
CA THR A 80 -10.91 2.31 -17.70
C THR A 80 -12.24 1.92 -17.06
N GLN A 81 -12.75 2.69 -16.11
CA GLN A 81 -14.19 2.70 -15.86
C GLN A 81 -14.59 3.94 -15.08
N ASN A 82 -14.74 5.06 -15.78
CA ASN A 82 -15.75 6.07 -15.48
C ASN A 82 -15.98 6.99 -16.69
N MET A 83 -16.42 6.37 -17.79
CA MET A 83 -17.12 7.05 -18.90
C MET A 83 -18.56 6.50 -19.07
N LYS A 84 -19.17 6.00 -18.00
CA LYS A 84 -20.59 5.65 -17.98
C LYS A 84 -21.19 5.99 -16.63
N ARG A 85 -21.54 7.27 -16.44
CA ARG A 85 -22.70 7.69 -15.63
C ARG A 85 -22.84 9.21 -15.66
N ARG A 86 -23.69 9.64 -16.60
CA ARG A 86 -24.55 10.84 -16.68
C ARG A 86 -24.81 11.02 -18.18
N GLN A 87 -25.78 10.23 -18.66
CA GLN A 87 -27.14 10.70 -19.00
C GLN A 87 -27.07 11.74 -20.12
#